data_AF-A0A258BY14-F1
#
_entry.id   AF-A0A258BY14-F1
#
_cell.length_a   1.000
_cell.length_b   1.000
_cell.length_c   1.000
_cell.angle_alpha   90.00
_cell.angle_beta   90.00
_cell.angle_gamma   90.00
#
_symmetry.space_group_name_H-M   'P 1'
#
loop_
_entity.id
_entity.type
_entity.pdbx_description
1 polymer ?
#
loop_
_entity_poly.entity_id
_entity_poly.type
_entity_poly.pdbx_seq_one_letter_code
_entity_poly.pdbx_strand_id
1 'polypeptide(L)'
;MLDATPAFDTLLKNLDQTFSADRHRLRRQLHELRKKPDEAKLAQWLERVQASVARVEARRQSVPAIRYDDALPIAAKRDEIKAALEKHQVLVIAGETGSGKTTQLPKICLEIGRGVHGLIGHTQPRRLAARSVATRVAEEIGTPLGELVGYQVRFEDQSKDGTLIKLMTDGILLAETQHDRFLEKYDTLIVDEAHERSLNIDFLLGFLKTLLPRRPDLKVIITSATIDLERFSKHFSGAGLPDAPIIEVSGRTYPVDTWYRP
;
A
#
# COMPACT_ATOMS: atom_id res chain seq x y z
N MET A 1 -5.24 -38.61 22.09
CA MET A 1 -5.14 -37.79 20.86
C MET A 1 -6.33 -36.83 20.79
N LEU A 2 -6.55 -36.05 21.85
CA LEU A 2 -7.69 -35.15 22.00
C LEU A 2 -7.27 -33.73 21.63
N ASP A 3 -8.01 -33.11 20.71
CA ASP A 3 -8.29 -31.67 20.61
C ASP A 3 -7.15 -30.65 20.68
N ALA A 4 -6.08 -30.84 19.90
CA ALA A 4 -5.14 -29.74 19.58
C ALA A 4 -5.65 -28.78 18.48
N THR A 5 -6.77 -29.11 17.83
CA THR A 5 -7.35 -28.35 16.70
C THR A 5 -7.74 -26.90 17.06
N PRO A 6 -8.40 -26.61 18.21
CA PRO A 6 -8.79 -25.25 18.57
C PRO A 6 -7.58 -24.33 18.82
N ALA A 7 -6.51 -24.88 19.40
CA ALA A 7 -5.26 -24.16 19.65
C ALA A 7 -4.54 -23.82 18.34
N PHE A 8 -4.48 -24.76 17.40
CA PHE A 8 -3.81 -24.56 16.11
C PHE A 8 -4.50 -23.48 15.25
N ASP A 9 -5.82 -23.52 15.15
CA ASP A 9 -6.57 -22.54 14.35
C ASP A 9 -6.48 -21.13 14.97
N THR A 10 -6.42 -21.05 16.30
CA THR A 10 -6.17 -19.80 17.02
C THR A 10 -4.78 -19.25 16.70
N LEU A 11 -3.74 -20.09 16.72
CA LEU A 11 -2.39 -19.69 16.34
C LEU A 11 -2.30 -19.22 14.88
N LEU A 12 -3.03 -19.86 13.96
CA LEU A 12 -3.11 -19.44 12.57
C LEU A 12 -3.77 -18.06 12.42
N LYS A 13 -4.87 -17.79 13.15
CA LYS A 13 -5.53 -16.48 13.15
C LYS A 13 -4.63 -15.39 13.71
N ASN A 14 -3.84 -15.70 14.73
CA ASN A 14 -2.92 -14.74 15.33
C ASN A 14 -1.81 -14.27 14.36
N LEU A 15 -1.54 -15.02 13.28
CA LEU A 15 -0.60 -14.57 12.24
C LEU A 15 -1.07 -13.32 11.50
N ASP A 16 -2.37 -12.99 11.52
CA ASP A 16 -2.84 -11.73 10.94
C ASP A 16 -2.32 -10.51 11.73
N GLN A 17 -1.91 -10.70 12.99
CA GLN A 17 -1.31 -9.65 13.82
C GLN A 17 0.20 -9.46 13.55
N THR A 18 0.84 -10.39 12.84
CA THR A 18 2.28 -10.30 12.54
C THR A 18 2.55 -9.39 11.34
N PHE A 19 3.82 -9.06 11.12
CA PHE A 19 4.28 -8.35 9.94
C PHE A 19 4.02 -9.20 8.68
N SER A 20 3.57 -8.58 7.59
CA SER A 20 3.12 -9.27 6.36
C SER A 20 4.19 -10.18 5.79
N ALA A 21 5.46 -9.74 5.79
CA ALA A 21 6.58 -10.54 5.28
C ALA A 21 6.92 -11.77 6.13
N ASP A 22 6.51 -11.81 7.40
CA ASP A 22 6.74 -12.99 8.24
C ASP A 22 5.66 -14.06 8.07
N ARG A 23 4.46 -13.68 7.61
CA ARG A 23 3.25 -14.53 7.65
C ARG A 23 3.43 -15.84 6.89
N HIS A 24 3.99 -15.81 5.67
CA HIS A 24 4.15 -17.01 4.85
C HIS A 24 5.08 -18.03 5.53
N ARG A 25 6.25 -17.56 5.97
CA ARG A 25 7.24 -18.37 6.68
C ARG A 25 6.67 -18.95 7.98
N LEU A 26 6.02 -18.11 8.79
CA LEU A 26 5.45 -18.52 10.07
C LEU A 26 4.31 -19.53 9.88
N ARG A 27 3.42 -19.32 8.89
CA ARG A 27 2.34 -20.27 8.56
C ARG A 27 2.91 -21.62 8.13
N ARG A 28 3.93 -21.64 7.28
CA ARG A 28 4.59 -22.89 6.85
C ARG A 28 5.21 -23.63 8.03
N GLN A 29 5.97 -22.94 8.88
CA GLN A 29 6.58 -23.54 10.07
C GLN A 29 5.53 -24.12 11.01
N LEU A 30 4.42 -23.40 11.22
CA LEU A 30 3.32 -23.87 12.05
C LEU A 30 2.67 -25.15 11.47
N HIS A 31 2.44 -25.22 10.16
CA HIS A 31 1.95 -26.44 9.50
C HIS A 31 2.92 -27.63 9.63
N GLU A 32 4.23 -27.39 9.56
CA GLU A 32 5.25 -28.44 9.77
C GLU A 32 5.22 -28.94 11.22
N LEU A 33 5.10 -28.03 12.21
CA LEU A 33 4.95 -28.37 13.63
C LEU A 33 3.68 -29.16 13.93
N ARG A 34 2.58 -28.91 13.21
CA ARG A 34 1.36 -29.72 13.33
C ARG A 34 1.58 -31.17 12.90
N LYS A 35 2.40 -31.39 11.87
CA LYS A 35 2.72 -32.74 11.37
C LYS A 35 3.72 -33.45 12.27
N LYS A 36 4.69 -32.72 12.82
CA LYS A 36 5.74 -33.23 13.70
C LYS A 36 5.88 -32.30 14.92
N PRO A 37 5.08 -32.55 15.98
CA PRO A 37 5.14 -31.74 17.19
C PRO A 37 6.52 -31.80 17.83
N ASP A 38 7.04 -30.63 18.20
CA ASP A 38 8.33 -30.45 18.85
C ASP A 38 8.23 -29.22 19.73
N GLU A 39 8.32 -29.40 21.05
CA GLU A 39 8.11 -28.34 22.04
C GLU A 39 9.16 -27.24 21.94
N ALA A 40 10.43 -27.60 21.68
CA ALA A 40 11.51 -26.62 21.56
C ALA A 40 11.33 -25.76 20.30
N LYS A 41 10.97 -26.38 19.17
CA LYS A 41 10.68 -25.63 17.94
C LYS A 41 9.40 -24.80 18.04
N LEU A 42 8.38 -25.27 18.77
CA LEU A 42 7.17 -24.51 19.03
C LEU A 42 7.47 -23.25 19.88
N ALA A 43 8.29 -23.38 20.92
CA ALA A 43 8.74 -22.24 21.73
C ALA A 43 9.48 -21.19 20.87
N GLN A 44 10.43 -21.61 20.05
CA GLN A 44 11.13 -20.71 19.11
C GLN A 44 10.19 -20.05 18.09
N TRP A 45 9.18 -20.78 17.62
CA TRP A 45 8.18 -20.22 16.72
C TRP A 45 7.32 -19.16 17.42
N LEU A 46 6.91 -19.39 18.67
CA LEU A 46 6.17 -18.43 19.48
C LEU A 46 6.97 -17.15 19.72
N GLU A 47 8.26 -17.26 20.05
CA GLU A 47 9.15 -16.10 20.20
C GLU A 47 9.22 -15.26 18.92
N ARG A 48 9.31 -15.92 17.75
CA ARG A 48 9.32 -15.22 16.44
C ARG A 48 7.99 -14.51 16.14
N VAL A 49 6.87 -15.15 16.47
CA VAL A 49 5.54 -14.53 16.35
C VAL A 49 5.46 -13.30 17.25
N GLN A 50 5.85 -13.43 18.51
CA GLN A 50 5.85 -12.33 19.47
C GLN A 50 6.75 -11.17 19.02
N ALA A 51 7.94 -11.46 18.50
CA ALA A 51 8.82 -10.42 17.95
C ALA A 51 8.19 -9.70 16.74
N SER A 52 7.53 -10.43 15.85
CA SER A 52 6.83 -9.86 14.69
C SER A 52 5.62 -9.01 15.11
N VAL A 53 4.83 -9.47 16.08
CA VAL A 53 3.72 -8.70 16.67
C VAL A 53 4.23 -7.45 17.38
N ALA A 54 5.29 -7.56 18.19
CA ALA A 54 5.88 -6.41 18.88
C ALA A 54 6.37 -5.34 17.89
N ARG A 55 6.92 -5.75 16.73
CA ARG A 55 7.27 -4.83 15.65
C ARG A 55 6.04 -4.11 15.09
N VAL A 56 4.94 -4.82 14.84
CA VAL A 56 3.68 -4.23 14.36
C VAL A 56 3.12 -3.24 15.39
N GLU A 57 3.11 -3.59 16.68
CA GLU A 57 2.63 -2.70 17.74
C GLU A 57 3.50 -1.45 17.88
N ALA A 58 4.83 -1.58 17.82
CA ALA A 58 5.73 -0.43 17.83
C ALA A 58 5.47 0.51 16.62
N ARG A 59 5.24 -0.07 15.43
CA ARG A 59 4.87 0.72 14.23
C ARG A 59 3.52 1.39 14.41
N ARG A 60 2.53 0.71 14.99
CA ARG A 60 1.20 1.28 15.26
C ARG A 60 1.29 2.48 16.21
N GLN A 61 2.10 2.36 17.25
CA GLN A 61 2.35 3.44 18.22
C GLN A 61 3.12 4.62 17.60
N SER A 62 3.91 4.39 16.55
CA SER A 62 4.59 5.47 15.82
C SER A 62 3.71 6.25 14.85
N VAL A 63 2.49 5.78 14.55
CA VAL A 63 1.59 6.51 13.65
C VAL A 63 1.12 7.79 14.36
N PRO A 64 1.44 8.98 13.82
CA PRO A 64 0.99 10.24 14.43
C PRO A 64 -0.49 10.49 14.14
N ALA A 65 -1.08 11.45 14.86
CA ALA A 65 -2.43 11.90 14.59
C ALA A 65 -2.52 12.52 13.18
N ILE A 66 -3.32 11.90 12.31
CA ILE A 66 -3.47 12.34 10.92
C ILE A 66 -4.39 13.57 10.84
N ARG A 67 -3.91 14.62 10.18
CA ARG A 67 -4.67 15.86 9.92
C ARG A 67 -4.83 16.07 8.42
N TYR A 68 -5.97 16.62 8.03
CA TYR A 68 -6.29 16.89 6.63
C TYR A 68 -6.49 18.39 6.41
N ASP A 69 -6.14 18.84 5.20
CA ASP A 69 -6.55 20.15 4.73
C ASP A 69 -7.92 20.01 4.07
N ASP A 70 -8.97 20.45 4.77
CA ASP A 70 -10.35 20.37 4.31
C ASP A 70 -10.63 21.24 3.07
N ALA A 71 -9.69 22.12 2.69
CA ALA A 71 -9.78 22.86 1.43
C ALA A 71 -9.51 21.97 0.20
N LEU A 72 -8.80 20.85 0.36
CA LEU A 72 -8.49 19.94 -0.73
C LEU A 72 -9.71 19.09 -1.12
N PRO A 73 -10.06 18.97 -2.42
CA PRO A 73 -11.21 18.20 -2.86
C PRO A 73 -11.26 16.75 -2.36
N ILE A 74 -10.11 16.08 -2.27
CA ILE A 74 -10.04 14.69 -1.78
C ILE A 74 -10.45 14.56 -0.31
N ALA A 75 -10.28 15.59 0.51
CA ALA A 75 -10.64 15.55 1.94
C ALA A 75 -12.14 15.29 2.12
N ALA A 76 -12.98 15.90 1.27
CA ALA A 76 -14.44 15.67 1.27
C ALA A 76 -14.85 14.23 0.91
N LYS A 77 -13.95 13.49 0.24
CA LYS A 77 -14.16 12.09 -0.17
C LYS A 77 -13.49 11.08 0.76
N ARG A 78 -12.85 11.54 1.84
CA ARG A 78 -12.05 10.69 2.75
C ARG A 78 -12.83 9.48 3.26
N ASP A 79 -14.03 9.68 3.78
CA ASP A 79 -14.78 8.60 4.43
C ASP A 79 -15.31 7.59 3.41
N GLU A 80 -15.64 8.06 2.20
CA GLU A 80 -15.97 7.20 1.04
C GLU A 80 -14.75 6.34 0.64
N ILE A 81 -13.56 6.95 0.55
CA ILE A 81 -12.31 6.25 0.23
C ILE A 81 -11.98 5.20 1.30
N LYS A 82 -12.10 5.53 2.59
CA LYS A 82 -11.87 4.58 3.69
C LYS A 82 -12.79 3.37 3.59
N ALA A 83 -14.10 3.62 3.44
CA ALA A 83 -15.09 2.56 3.33
C ALA A 83 -14.84 1.67 2.10
N ALA A 84 -14.40 2.25 0.99
CA ALA A 84 -14.03 1.49 -0.20
C ALA A 84 -12.76 0.64 0.03
N LEU A 85 -11.73 1.21 0.67
CA LEU A 85 -10.48 0.48 0.98
C LEU A 85 -10.68 -0.66 1.97
N GLU A 86 -11.65 -0.57 2.88
CA GLU A 86 -12.01 -1.69 3.76
C GLU A 86 -12.61 -2.84 2.95
N LYS A 87 -13.58 -2.53 2.07
CA LYS A 87 -14.39 -3.53 1.34
C LYS A 87 -13.72 -4.11 0.10
N HIS A 88 -12.87 -3.34 -0.57
CA HIS A 88 -12.33 -3.70 -1.88
C HIS A 88 -10.81 -3.85 -1.83
N GLN A 89 -10.27 -4.85 -2.55
CA GLN A 89 -8.83 -5.05 -2.64
C GLN A 89 -8.15 -3.99 -3.51
N VAL A 90 -8.82 -3.61 -4.60
CA VAL A 90 -8.37 -2.60 -5.56
C VAL A 90 -9.35 -1.44 -5.56
N LEU A 91 -8.84 -0.21 -5.60
CA LEU A 91 -9.63 1.01 -5.71
C LEU A 91 -9.03 1.91 -6.79
N VAL A 92 -9.87 2.43 -7.69
CA VAL A 92 -9.46 3.44 -8.67
C VAL A 92 -9.92 4.81 -8.19
N ILE A 93 -9.02 5.78 -8.18
CA ILE A 93 -9.30 7.16 -7.75
C ILE A 93 -9.01 8.10 -8.90
N ALA A 94 -10.06 8.72 -9.39
CA ALA A 94 -9.98 9.69 -10.46
C ALA A 94 -9.99 11.11 -9.89
N GLY A 95 -9.29 12.02 -10.54
CA GLY A 95 -9.45 13.44 -10.26
C GLY A 95 -8.34 14.25 -10.90
N GLU A 96 -8.57 15.53 -11.10
CA GLU A 96 -7.60 16.42 -11.73
C GLU A 96 -6.35 16.61 -10.88
N THR A 97 -5.28 17.13 -11.48
CA THR A 97 -4.09 17.57 -10.73
C THR A 97 -4.50 18.67 -9.72
N GLY A 98 -3.83 18.70 -8.57
CA GLY A 98 -4.18 19.65 -7.50
C GLY A 98 -5.38 19.25 -6.61
N SER A 99 -6.08 18.15 -6.91
CA SER A 99 -7.14 17.60 -6.03
C SER A 99 -6.65 17.03 -4.69
N GLY A 100 -5.34 16.86 -4.52
CA GLY A 100 -4.72 16.35 -3.30
C GLY A 100 -4.50 14.83 -3.25
N LYS A 101 -4.82 14.07 -4.31
CA LYS A 101 -4.67 12.59 -4.36
C LYS A 101 -3.32 12.12 -3.85
N THR A 102 -2.26 12.61 -4.46
CA THR A 102 -0.87 12.21 -4.20
C THR A 102 -0.44 12.43 -2.75
N THR A 103 -0.83 13.54 -2.11
CA THR A 103 -0.38 13.81 -0.73
C THR A 103 -1.32 13.23 0.33
N GLN A 104 -2.62 13.15 0.05
CA GLN A 104 -3.60 12.73 1.05
C GLN A 104 -3.86 11.23 1.11
N LEU A 105 -3.78 10.49 -0.02
CA LEU A 105 -4.04 9.05 -0.03
C LEU A 105 -3.16 8.24 0.93
N PRO A 106 -1.82 8.40 0.96
CA PRO A 106 -1.01 7.66 1.93
C PRO A 106 -1.38 7.98 3.39
N LYS A 107 -1.84 9.20 3.69
CA LYS A 107 -2.35 9.59 5.01
C LYS A 107 -3.66 8.89 5.35
N ILE A 108 -4.59 8.80 4.39
CA ILE A 108 -5.85 8.05 4.55
C ILE A 108 -5.56 6.57 4.82
N CYS A 109 -4.61 5.98 4.08
CA CYS A 109 -4.17 4.60 4.30
C CYS A 109 -3.59 4.41 5.72
N LEU A 110 -2.72 5.31 6.19
CA LEU A 110 -2.19 5.25 7.55
C LEU A 110 -3.30 5.33 8.60
N GLU A 111 -4.27 6.23 8.42
CA GLU A 111 -5.38 6.42 9.38
C GLU A 111 -6.19 5.13 9.60
N ILE A 112 -6.39 4.33 8.55
CA ILE A 112 -7.10 3.04 8.64
C ILE A 112 -6.16 1.86 8.95
N GLY A 113 -4.95 2.13 9.44
CA GLY A 113 -4.00 1.12 9.95
C GLY A 113 -3.15 0.42 8.89
N ARG A 114 -3.11 0.92 7.64
CA ARG A 114 -2.14 0.44 6.63
C ARG A 114 -0.75 1.00 6.92
N GLY A 115 0.29 0.39 6.36
CA GLY A 115 1.69 0.74 6.63
C GLY A 115 2.21 0.26 7.99
N VAL A 116 1.38 -0.40 8.80
CA VAL A 116 1.75 -0.95 10.11
C VAL A 116 2.20 -2.41 9.97
N HIS A 117 1.48 -3.21 9.19
CA HIS A 117 1.82 -4.62 8.93
C HIS A 117 2.84 -4.78 7.80
N GLY A 118 2.99 -3.78 6.94
CA GLY A 118 4.01 -3.68 5.92
C GLY A 118 4.34 -2.22 5.64
N LEU A 119 4.69 -1.92 4.40
CA LEU A 119 4.86 -0.56 3.90
C LEU A 119 3.67 -0.13 3.04
N ILE A 120 3.35 1.17 3.06
CA ILE A 120 2.63 1.83 1.98
C ILE A 120 3.67 2.22 0.94
N GLY A 121 3.73 1.47 -0.16
CA GLY A 121 4.55 1.82 -1.32
C GLY A 121 3.76 2.75 -2.24
N HIS A 122 4.29 3.94 -2.53
CA HIS A 122 3.60 4.92 -3.36
C HIS A 122 4.48 5.29 -4.54
N THR A 123 4.08 4.86 -5.73
CA THR A 123 4.90 5.04 -6.93
C THR A 123 4.59 6.37 -7.61
N GLN A 124 5.62 6.94 -8.23
CA GLN A 124 5.56 8.12 -9.08
C GLN A 124 6.37 7.85 -10.35
N PRO A 125 5.94 8.30 -11.52
CA PRO A 125 6.70 8.08 -12.76
C PRO A 125 8.03 8.82 -12.79
N ARG A 126 8.14 9.93 -12.05
CA ARG A 126 9.29 10.84 -12.09
C ARG A 126 10.03 10.87 -10.75
N ARG A 127 11.37 10.81 -10.79
CA ARG A 127 12.22 10.85 -9.58
C ARG A 127 12.01 12.11 -8.74
N LEU A 128 11.96 13.28 -9.41
CA LEU A 128 11.76 14.54 -8.71
C LEU A 128 10.40 14.61 -8.02
N ALA A 129 9.35 14.06 -8.66
CA ALA A 129 8.02 13.94 -8.06
C ALA A 129 8.03 13.00 -6.85
N ALA A 130 8.66 11.82 -6.95
CA ALA A 130 8.79 10.89 -5.82
C ALA A 130 9.41 11.58 -4.59
N ARG A 131 10.51 12.31 -4.79
CA ARG A 131 11.21 13.02 -3.71
C ARG A 131 10.41 14.22 -3.18
N SER A 132 9.82 15.04 -4.05
CA SER A 132 9.06 16.22 -3.62
C SER A 132 7.79 15.83 -2.87
N VAL A 133 7.10 14.79 -3.34
CA VAL A 133 5.91 14.23 -2.66
C VAL A 133 6.30 13.64 -1.32
N ALA A 134 7.41 12.88 -1.22
CA ALA A 134 7.87 12.35 0.05
C ALA A 134 8.14 13.45 1.08
N THR A 135 8.82 14.51 0.63
CA THR A 135 9.11 15.69 1.45
C THR A 135 7.80 16.33 1.95
N ARG A 136 6.84 16.55 1.05
CA ARG A 136 5.56 17.16 1.40
C ARG A 136 4.73 16.30 2.36
N VAL A 137 4.67 14.99 2.12
CA VAL A 137 3.94 14.06 2.99
C VAL A 137 4.60 13.99 4.38
N ALA A 138 5.93 14.02 4.45
CA ALA A 138 6.66 14.08 5.71
C ALA A 138 6.32 15.36 6.52
N GLU A 139 6.33 16.51 5.85
CA GLU A 139 5.93 17.80 6.44
C GLU A 139 4.50 17.76 6.98
N GLU A 140 3.53 17.28 6.19
CA GLU A 140 2.12 17.24 6.57
C GLU A 140 1.83 16.25 7.71
N ILE A 141 2.60 15.17 7.82
CA ILE A 141 2.51 14.18 8.90
C ILE A 141 3.30 14.63 10.15
N GLY A 142 4.16 15.65 10.02
CA GLY A 142 4.96 16.18 11.12
C GLY A 142 6.17 15.31 11.48
N THR A 143 6.79 14.67 10.48
CA THR A 143 7.98 13.81 10.65
C THR A 143 9.14 14.32 9.81
N PRO A 144 10.41 14.16 10.24
CA PRO A 144 11.54 14.33 9.34
C PRO A 144 11.48 13.33 8.18
N LEU A 145 11.92 13.78 6.99
CA LEU A 145 12.10 12.91 5.83
C LEU A 145 13.17 11.86 6.14
N GLY A 146 12.88 10.60 5.82
CA GLY A 146 13.72 9.44 6.11
C GLY A 146 13.40 8.71 7.42
N GLU A 147 12.45 9.22 8.21
CA GLU A 147 11.90 8.52 9.38
C GLU A 147 10.63 7.75 8.97
N LEU A 148 9.43 8.23 9.33
CA LEU A 148 8.17 7.55 9.01
C LEU A 148 7.81 7.63 7.52
N VAL A 149 8.32 8.64 6.81
CA VAL A 149 8.14 8.83 5.37
C VAL A 149 9.53 8.87 4.73
N GLY A 150 9.78 7.98 3.77
CA GLY A 150 11.03 7.91 3.03
C GLY A 150 10.79 7.87 1.53
N TYR A 151 11.87 7.92 0.76
CA TYR A 151 11.79 7.66 -0.68
C TYR A 151 12.93 6.79 -1.19
N GLN A 152 12.70 6.15 -2.34
CA GLN A 152 13.74 5.49 -3.09
C GLN A 152 13.61 5.77 -4.59
N VAL A 153 14.68 6.29 -5.17
CA VAL A 153 14.85 6.47 -6.61
C VAL A 153 16.14 5.79 -7.04
N ARG A 154 16.39 5.73 -8.35
CA ARG A 154 17.64 5.12 -8.84
C ARG A 154 18.85 5.84 -8.22
N PHE A 155 19.72 5.06 -7.58
CA PHE A 155 20.96 5.48 -6.91
C PHE A 155 20.77 6.23 -5.58
N GLU A 156 19.56 6.34 -5.05
CA GLU A 156 19.30 7.06 -3.81
C GLU A 156 18.16 6.40 -3.03
N ASP A 157 18.45 6.00 -1.79
CA ASP A 157 17.47 5.43 -0.86
C ASP A 157 17.56 6.18 0.48
N GLN A 158 16.45 6.79 0.87
CA GLN A 158 16.27 7.51 2.13
C GLN A 158 15.12 6.87 2.91
N SER A 159 15.00 5.54 2.88
CA SER A 159 14.07 4.79 3.72
C SER A 159 14.81 3.95 4.76
N LYS A 160 14.16 3.70 5.90
CA LYS A 160 14.69 2.93 7.03
C LYS A 160 13.69 1.85 7.45
N ASP A 161 14.09 0.95 8.34
CA ASP A 161 13.22 -0.11 8.86
C ASP A 161 11.94 0.42 9.55
N GLY A 162 12.01 1.64 10.10
CA GLY A 162 10.88 2.34 10.74
C GLY A 162 9.95 3.08 9.77
N THR A 163 10.31 3.20 8.49
CA THR A 163 9.49 3.88 7.49
C THR A 163 8.13 3.19 7.34
N LEU A 164 7.06 3.96 7.28
CA LEU A 164 5.68 3.50 7.08
C LEU A 164 5.21 3.75 5.64
N ILE A 165 5.58 4.92 5.09
CA ILE A 165 5.29 5.31 3.70
C ILE A 165 6.61 5.45 2.93
N LYS A 166 6.73 4.71 1.82
CA LYS A 166 7.87 4.77 0.91
C LYS A 166 7.43 5.27 -0.45
N LEU A 167 7.85 6.48 -0.81
CA LEU A 167 7.68 7.03 -2.15
C LEU A 167 8.76 6.45 -3.06
N MET A 168 8.42 6.04 -4.27
CA MET A 168 9.44 5.51 -5.18
C MET A 168 9.09 5.72 -6.63
N THR A 169 10.05 5.51 -7.53
CA THR A 169 9.69 5.42 -8.95
C THR A 169 9.08 4.07 -9.30
N ASP A 170 8.22 4.02 -10.31
CA ASP A 170 7.63 2.76 -10.80
C ASP A 170 8.69 1.72 -11.12
N GLY A 171 9.80 2.14 -11.73
CA GLY A 171 10.93 1.27 -12.06
C GLY A 171 11.64 0.67 -10.84
N ILE A 172 11.59 1.33 -9.67
CA ILE A 172 12.13 0.77 -8.42
C ILE A 172 11.22 -0.34 -7.92
N LEU A 173 9.91 -0.10 -7.86
CA LEU A 173 8.96 -1.14 -7.44
C LEU A 173 8.99 -2.34 -8.41
N LEU A 174 9.03 -2.07 -9.72
CA LEU A 174 9.14 -3.11 -10.74
C LEU A 174 10.43 -3.92 -10.60
N ALA A 175 11.56 -3.28 -10.30
CA ALA A 175 12.82 -4.00 -10.03
C ALA A 175 12.73 -4.86 -8.77
N GLU A 176 12.07 -4.39 -7.71
CA GLU A 176 11.87 -5.19 -6.47
C GLU A 176 11.11 -6.50 -6.75
N THR A 177 10.18 -6.53 -7.72
CA THR A 177 9.44 -7.76 -8.08
C THR A 177 10.34 -8.92 -8.53
N GLN A 178 11.57 -8.63 -8.98
CA GLN A 178 12.51 -9.67 -9.42
C GLN A 178 13.04 -10.51 -8.24
N HIS A 179 13.16 -9.90 -7.06
CA HIS A 179 13.69 -10.53 -5.85
C HIS A 179 12.60 -10.81 -4.82
N ASP A 180 11.57 -9.98 -4.76
CA ASP A 180 10.38 -10.13 -3.93
C ASP A 180 9.14 -10.29 -4.82
N ARG A 181 8.97 -11.51 -5.35
CA ARG A 181 7.88 -11.84 -6.29
C ARG A 181 6.49 -11.71 -5.68
N PHE A 182 6.39 -11.68 -4.37
CA PHE A 182 5.11 -11.52 -3.69
C PHE A 182 4.92 -10.10 -3.16
N LEU A 183 5.90 -9.21 -3.24
CA LEU A 183 5.90 -7.88 -2.65
C LEU A 183 5.55 -7.93 -1.16
N GLU A 184 6.16 -8.87 -0.44
CA GLU A 184 5.90 -9.20 0.98
C GLU A 184 6.16 -8.02 1.93
N LYS A 185 7.04 -7.10 1.53
CA LYS A 185 7.32 -5.86 2.29
C LYS A 185 6.12 -4.91 2.34
N TYR A 186 5.20 -4.98 1.39
CA TYR A 186 4.10 -4.03 1.25
C TYR A 186 2.80 -4.63 1.74
N ASP A 187 2.05 -3.83 2.50
CA ASP A 187 0.62 -4.10 2.72
C ASP A 187 -0.25 -3.29 1.76
N THR A 188 0.25 -2.16 1.26
CA THR A 188 -0.54 -1.26 0.40
C THR A 188 0.36 -0.69 -0.68
N LEU A 189 -0.15 -0.67 -1.91
CA LEU A 189 0.50 -0.01 -3.03
C LEU A 189 -0.41 1.06 -3.59
N ILE A 190 0.14 2.25 -3.82
CA ILE A 190 -0.50 3.34 -4.52
C ILE A 190 0.28 3.53 -5.82
N VAL A 191 -0.34 3.20 -6.96
CA VAL A 191 0.22 3.47 -8.29
C VAL A 191 -0.34 4.81 -8.74
N ASP A 192 0.45 5.86 -8.54
CA ASP A 192 0.03 7.23 -8.85
C ASP A 192 0.28 7.56 -10.31
N GLU A 193 -0.47 8.53 -10.85
CA GLU A 193 -0.29 9.01 -12.21
C GLU A 193 -0.31 7.88 -13.25
N ALA A 194 -1.16 6.86 -13.05
CA ALA A 194 -1.22 5.67 -13.92
C ALA A 194 -1.63 5.98 -15.38
N HIS A 195 -2.03 7.23 -15.63
CA HIS A 195 -2.27 7.76 -16.97
C HIS A 195 -0.99 8.16 -17.72
N GLU A 196 0.15 8.28 -17.05
CA GLU A 196 1.43 8.42 -17.71
C GLU A 196 1.70 7.13 -18.48
N ARG A 197 1.76 7.23 -19.81
CA ARG A 197 1.90 6.07 -20.71
C ARG A 197 3.33 5.53 -20.72
N SER A 198 3.78 5.03 -19.56
CA SER A 198 5.09 4.43 -19.40
C SER A 198 5.01 2.91 -19.39
N LEU A 199 5.98 2.25 -20.04
CA LEU A 199 6.09 0.79 -20.03
C LEU A 199 6.20 0.23 -18.61
N ASN A 200 6.84 0.96 -17.69
CA ASN A 200 7.00 0.51 -16.31
C ASN A 200 5.65 0.37 -15.60
N ILE A 201 4.75 1.35 -15.79
CA ILE A 201 3.40 1.31 -15.22
C ILE A 201 2.63 0.14 -15.83
N ASP A 202 2.64 -0.03 -17.15
CA ASP A 202 1.94 -1.12 -17.82
C ASP A 202 2.39 -2.51 -17.32
N PHE A 203 3.71 -2.73 -17.23
CA PHE A 203 4.26 -3.97 -16.68
C PHE A 203 3.91 -4.17 -15.20
N LEU A 204 3.97 -3.10 -14.40
CA LEU A 204 3.61 -3.16 -12.99
C LEU A 204 2.13 -3.53 -12.81
N LEU A 205 1.21 -2.91 -13.55
CA LEU A 205 -0.23 -3.23 -13.51
C LEU A 205 -0.51 -4.66 -13.98
N GLY A 206 0.20 -5.12 -15.02
CA GLY A 206 0.14 -6.51 -15.47
C GLY A 206 0.61 -7.49 -14.40
N PHE A 207 1.74 -7.21 -13.75
CA PHE A 207 2.27 -8.00 -12.65
C PHE A 207 1.29 -8.04 -11.46
N LEU A 208 0.80 -6.88 -11.01
CA LEU A 208 -0.14 -6.78 -9.88
C LEU A 208 -1.42 -7.57 -10.12
N LYS A 209 -1.98 -7.53 -11.34
CA LYS A 209 -3.16 -8.34 -11.71
C LYS A 209 -2.95 -9.83 -11.43
N THR A 210 -1.75 -10.36 -11.69
CA THR A 210 -1.42 -11.77 -11.42
C THR A 210 -1.12 -12.06 -9.95
N LEU A 211 -0.64 -11.06 -9.21
CA LEU A 211 -0.26 -11.18 -7.80
C LEU A 211 -1.47 -11.15 -6.87
N LEU A 212 -2.43 -10.26 -7.12
CA LEU A 212 -3.53 -9.96 -6.18
C LEU A 212 -4.35 -11.18 -5.74
N PRO A 213 -4.69 -12.16 -6.62
CA PRO A 213 -5.38 -13.39 -6.20
C PRO A 213 -4.58 -14.23 -5.19
N ARG A 214 -3.25 -14.07 -5.13
CA ARG A 214 -2.34 -14.78 -4.22
C ARG A 214 -2.00 -13.98 -2.96
N ARG A 215 -2.25 -12.67 -2.96
CA ARG A 215 -2.01 -11.73 -1.86
C ARG A 215 -3.29 -10.98 -1.49
N PRO A 216 -4.34 -11.66 -1.00
CA PRO A 216 -5.62 -11.01 -0.65
C PRO A 216 -5.49 -9.94 0.44
N ASP A 217 -4.39 -9.95 1.19
CA ASP A 217 -4.04 -8.95 2.20
C ASP A 217 -3.49 -7.63 1.62
N LEU A 218 -2.93 -7.66 0.39
CA LEU A 218 -2.36 -6.51 -0.30
C LEU A 218 -3.47 -5.64 -0.89
N LYS A 219 -3.49 -4.35 -0.52
CA LYS A 219 -4.40 -3.34 -1.09
C LYS A 219 -3.70 -2.58 -2.22
N VAL A 220 -4.42 -2.28 -3.29
CA VAL A 220 -3.89 -1.50 -4.42
C VAL A 220 -4.81 -0.31 -4.69
N ILE A 221 -4.22 0.87 -4.78
CA ILE A 221 -4.90 2.10 -5.19
C ILE A 221 -4.28 2.54 -6.51
N ILE A 222 -5.10 2.74 -7.53
CA ILE A 222 -4.68 3.29 -8.81
C ILE A 222 -5.22 4.70 -8.89
N THR A 223 -4.36 5.68 -9.13
CA THR A 223 -4.82 7.06 -9.36
C THR A 223 -4.67 7.41 -10.85
N SER A 224 -5.60 8.22 -11.35
CA SER A 224 -5.54 8.76 -12.71
C SER A 224 -6.16 10.15 -12.76
N ALA A 225 -5.63 11.01 -13.62
CA ALA A 225 -6.23 12.31 -13.95
C ALA A 225 -7.03 12.27 -15.27
N THR A 226 -7.13 11.11 -15.93
CA THR A 226 -7.70 10.98 -17.28
C THR A 226 -8.90 10.03 -17.34
N ILE A 227 -9.59 10.07 -18.48
CA ILE A 227 -10.92 9.49 -18.75
C ILE A 227 -10.95 7.94 -18.81
N ASP A 228 -9.80 7.26 -18.94
CA ASP A 228 -9.76 5.79 -19.13
C ASP A 228 -9.93 4.98 -17.82
N LEU A 229 -10.78 5.47 -16.91
CA LEU A 229 -11.02 4.91 -15.57
C LEU A 229 -11.63 3.51 -15.63
N GLU A 230 -12.57 3.31 -16.55
CA GLU A 230 -13.22 2.01 -16.74
C GLU A 230 -12.22 0.92 -17.12
N ARG A 231 -11.19 1.26 -17.90
CA ARG A 231 -10.17 0.29 -18.28
C ARG A 231 -9.35 -0.13 -17.08
N PHE A 232 -8.98 0.80 -16.18
CA PHE A 232 -8.31 0.43 -14.93
C PHE A 232 -9.20 -0.42 -14.03
N SER A 233 -10.49 -0.07 -13.93
CA SER A 233 -11.47 -0.83 -13.15
C SER A 233 -11.61 -2.27 -13.63
N LYS A 234 -11.81 -2.46 -14.94
CA LYS A 234 -11.94 -3.77 -15.61
C LYS A 234 -10.62 -4.52 -15.72
N HIS A 235 -9.48 -3.82 -15.72
CA HIS A 235 -8.17 -4.48 -15.79
C HIS A 235 -7.97 -5.41 -14.58
N PHE A 236 -8.41 -5.01 -13.39
CA PHE A 236 -8.21 -5.80 -12.17
C PHE A 236 -9.31 -6.81 -11.87
N SER A 237 -10.36 -6.90 -12.71
CA SER A 237 -11.37 -7.93 -12.55
C SER A 237 -10.93 -9.29 -13.10
N GLY A 238 -11.56 -10.34 -12.57
CA GLY A 238 -11.24 -11.73 -12.84
C GLY A 238 -10.45 -12.40 -11.72
N ALA A 239 -10.26 -13.72 -11.82
CA ALA A 239 -9.58 -14.55 -10.82
C ALA A 239 -10.10 -14.35 -9.37
N GLY A 240 -11.42 -14.12 -9.23
CA GLY A 240 -12.08 -13.94 -7.95
C GLY A 240 -12.22 -12.48 -7.49
N LEU A 241 -11.74 -11.50 -8.27
CA LEU A 241 -11.92 -10.08 -7.98
C LEU A 241 -13.01 -9.45 -8.85
N PRO A 242 -13.91 -8.65 -8.26
CA PRO A 242 -14.86 -7.85 -9.01
C PRO A 242 -14.15 -6.69 -9.72
N ASP A 243 -14.88 -5.98 -10.57
CA ASP A 243 -14.43 -4.67 -11.09
C ASP A 243 -14.08 -3.75 -9.92
N ALA A 244 -12.94 -3.05 -10.03
CA ALA A 244 -12.50 -2.16 -8.97
C ALA A 244 -13.43 -0.94 -8.92
N PRO A 245 -13.98 -0.55 -7.75
CA PRO A 245 -14.77 0.66 -7.64
C PRO A 245 -13.96 1.89 -8.06
N ILE A 246 -14.65 2.86 -8.63
CA ILE A 246 -14.08 4.14 -9.05
C ILE A 246 -14.66 5.21 -8.12
N ILE A 247 -13.78 6.01 -7.51
CA ILE A 247 -14.16 7.23 -6.78
C ILE A 247 -13.63 8.43 -7.55
N GLU A 248 -14.54 9.33 -7.92
CA GLU A 248 -14.20 10.58 -8.59
C GLU A 248 -14.05 11.72 -7.58
N VAL A 249 -12.92 12.40 -7.67
CA VAL A 249 -12.58 13.59 -6.90
C VAL A 249 -12.55 14.77 -7.88
N SER A 250 -13.68 15.46 -8.00
CA SER A 250 -13.79 16.65 -8.85
C SER A 250 -12.85 17.75 -8.36
N GLY A 251 -12.03 18.27 -9.28
CA GLY A 251 -11.15 19.40 -9.00
C GLY A 251 -11.91 20.72 -8.89
N ARG A 252 -11.17 21.79 -8.56
CA ARG A 252 -11.63 23.17 -8.68
C ARG A 252 -10.90 23.78 -9.88
N THR A 253 -11.45 23.65 -11.08
CA THR A 253 -10.92 24.37 -12.24
C THR A 253 -11.40 25.81 -12.23
N TYR A 254 -10.49 26.72 -12.58
CA TYR A 254 -10.84 28.09 -12.94
C TYR A 254 -10.88 28.19 -14.47
N PRO A 255 -11.79 28.99 -15.05
CA PRO A 255 -11.85 29.16 -16.50
C PRO A 255 -10.51 29.69 -17.02
N VAL A 256 -10.03 29.09 -18.11
CA VAL A 256 -8.80 29.49 -18.81
C VAL A 256 -9.15 29.90 -20.23
N ASP A 257 -8.81 31.13 -20.60
CA ASP A 257 -9.00 31.62 -21.96
C ASP A 257 -7.92 31.08 -22.90
N THR A 258 -8.34 30.48 -24.01
CA THR A 258 -7.42 29.97 -25.03
C THR A 258 -7.37 30.93 -26.22
N TRP A 259 -6.20 31.47 -26.50
CA TRP A 259 -5.97 32.39 -27.62
C TRP A 259 -5.16 31.70 -28.71
N TYR A 260 -5.73 31.57 -29.90
CA TYR A 260 -5.04 31.04 -31.07
C TYR A 260 -4.41 32.18 -31.87
N ARG A 261 -3.21 31.97 -32.40
CA ARG A 261 -2.63 32.90 -33.38
C ARG A 261 -3.29 32.68 -34.74
N PRO A 262 -3.63 33.77 -35.46
CA PRO A 262 -4.15 33.69 -36.82
C PRO A 262 -3.12 33.11 -37.81
#